data_AF-A0A1F1Z026-F1
#
_entry.id   AF-A0A1F1Z026-F1
#
_cell.length_a   1.000
_cell.length_b   1.000
_cell.length_c   1.000
_cell.angle_alpha   90.00
_cell.angle_beta   90.00
_cell.angle_gamma   90.00
#
_symmetry.space_group_name_H-M   'P 1'
#
loop_
_entity.id
_entity.type
_entity.pdbx_description
1 polymer ?
#
loop_
_entity_poly.entity_id
_entity_poly.type
_entity_poly.pdbx_seq_one_letter_code
_entity_poly.pdbx_strand_id
1 'polypeptide(L)'
;MAIYEIIVAALVIVATIFIIAATLLQLRAPDALTRANLLGPLVTMAFPTLVVAKLIYSWSTTGFSAWELALAIIAIAGVWIVGSVGTFVMGRVLYGVTVSDKLDAGAGAGAGVTPVDGSEQA
;
A
#
# COMPACT_ATOMS: atom_id res chain seq x y z
N MET A 1 8.04 34.39 -9.78
CA MET A 1 7.56 33.33 -8.88
C MET A 1 8.00 33.65 -7.48
N ALA A 2 7.08 33.61 -6.53
CA ALA A 2 7.40 33.76 -5.12
C ALA A 2 8.07 32.49 -4.58
N ILE A 3 8.87 32.61 -3.52
CA ILE A 3 9.63 31.50 -2.94
C ILE A 3 8.72 30.34 -2.52
N TYR A 4 7.53 30.62 -1.98
CA TYR A 4 6.58 29.59 -1.58
C TYR A 4 6.04 28.78 -2.76
N GLU A 5 5.86 29.39 -3.94
CA GLU A 5 5.40 28.69 -5.15
C GLU A 5 6.43 27.67 -5.61
N ILE A 6 7.72 28.01 -5.51
CA ILE A 6 8.84 27.11 -5.86
C ILE A 6 8.85 25.91 -4.91
N ILE A 7 8.68 26.15 -3.60
CA ILE A 7 8.62 25.07 -2.59
C ILE A 7 7.43 24.15 -2.85
N VAL A 8 6.24 24.73 -3.08
CA VAL A 8 5.02 23.96 -3.38
C VAL A 8 5.20 23.14 -4.65
N ALA A 9 5.73 23.73 -5.72
CA ALA A 9 6.00 23.03 -6.97
C ALA A 9 6.99 21.86 -6.77
N ALA A 10 8.08 22.08 -6.01
CA ALA A 10 9.06 21.04 -5.70
C ALA A 10 8.42 19.87 -4.92
N LEU A 11 7.60 20.16 -3.91
CA LEU A 11 6.89 19.13 -3.15
C LEU A 11 5.90 18.34 -4.02
N VAL A 12 5.17 19.02 -4.90
CA VAL A 12 4.25 18.37 -5.85
C VAL A 12 5.02 17.45 -6.79
N ILE A 13 6.16 17.90 -7.34
CA ILE A 13 7.01 17.06 -8.20
C ILE A 13 7.49 15.82 -7.46
N VAL A 14 7.97 15.97 -6.22
CA VAL A 14 8.39 14.84 -5.38
C VAL A 14 7.23 13.85 -5.16
N ALA A 15 6.03 14.35 -4.83
CA ALA A 15 4.86 13.50 -4.68
C ALA A 15 4.49 12.78 -5.99
N THR A 16 4.56 13.46 -7.13
CA THR A 16 4.33 12.87 -8.46
C THR A 16 5.33 11.75 -8.75
N ILE A 17 6.61 11.91 -8.39
CA ILE A 17 7.62 10.85 -8.56
C ILE A 17 7.23 9.61 -7.75
N PHE A 18 6.80 9.78 -6.49
CA PHE A 18 6.33 8.64 -5.69
C PHE A 18 5.10 7.95 -6.30
N ILE A 19 4.14 8.72 -6.83
CA ILE A 19 2.96 8.18 -7.50
C ILE A 19 3.36 7.38 -8.73
N ILE A 20 4.19 7.95 -9.61
CA ILE A 20 4.64 7.27 -10.83
C ILE A 20 5.44 6.02 -10.49
N ALA A 21 6.38 6.11 -9.54
CA ALA A 21 7.17 4.96 -9.10
C ALA A 21 6.28 3.84 -8.59
N ALA A 22 5.30 4.14 -7.73
CA ALA A 22 4.32 3.18 -7.26
C ALA A 22 3.49 2.61 -8.43
N THR A 23 2.97 3.43 -9.35
CA THR A 23 2.24 2.91 -10.52
C THR A 23 3.10 1.93 -11.34
N LEU A 24 4.35 2.27 -11.61
CA LEU A 24 5.26 1.40 -12.37
C LEU A 24 5.58 0.10 -11.62
N LEU A 25 5.79 0.17 -10.31
CA LEU A 25 6.02 -1.00 -9.45
C LEU A 25 4.79 -1.93 -9.47
N GLN A 26 3.59 -1.39 -9.43
CA GLN A 26 2.33 -2.14 -9.42
C GLN A 26 2.11 -2.86 -10.75
N LEU A 27 2.43 -2.21 -11.87
CA LEU A 27 2.34 -2.81 -13.19
C LEU A 27 3.34 -3.95 -13.40
N ARG A 28 4.50 -3.88 -12.75
CA ARG A 28 5.58 -4.88 -12.86
C ARG A 28 5.50 -5.99 -11.81
N ALA A 29 4.64 -5.85 -10.80
CA ALA A 29 4.60 -6.78 -9.69
C ALA A 29 3.99 -8.14 -10.09
N PRO A 30 4.67 -9.26 -9.78
CA PRO A 30 4.30 -10.60 -10.26
C PRO A 30 3.12 -11.23 -9.50
N ASP A 31 2.90 -10.83 -8.24
CA ASP A 31 1.88 -11.40 -7.36
C ASP A 31 1.08 -10.28 -6.67
N ALA A 32 -0.18 -10.57 -6.35
CA ALA A 32 -1.08 -9.75 -5.57
C ALA A 32 -0.50 -9.38 -4.20
N LEU A 33 0.26 -10.26 -3.52
CA LEU A 33 0.86 -9.92 -2.22
C LEU A 33 1.95 -8.85 -2.37
N THR A 34 2.77 -8.96 -3.42
CA THR A 34 3.76 -7.93 -3.75
C THR A 34 3.07 -6.61 -4.12
N ARG A 35 1.98 -6.65 -4.90
CA ARG A 35 1.20 -5.46 -5.26
C ARG A 35 0.61 -4.75 -4.05
N ALA A 36 0.09 -5.51 -3.08
CA ALA A 36 -0.45 -4.95 -1.83
C ALA A 36 0.64 -4.21 -1.03
N ASN A 37 1.84 -4.79 -0.93
CA ASN A 37 2.96 -4.17 -0.21
C ASN A 37 3.51 -2.93 -0.92
N LEU A 38 3.43 -2.89 -2.24
CA LEU A 38 3.91 -1.75 -3.03
C LEU A 38 2.98 -0.53 -2.96
N LEU A 39 1.82 -0.61 -2.31
CA LEU A 39 0.96 0.57 -2.07
C LEU A 39 1.53 1.52 -1.01
N GLY A 40 2.50 1.06 -0.21
CA GLY A 40 3.13 1.84 0.85
C GLY A 40 3.58 3.24 0.42
N PRO A 41 4.45 3.40 -0.59
CA PRO A 41 4.95 4.71 -1.04
C PRO A 41 3.85 5.71 -1.42
N LEU A 42 2.73 5.22 -1.97
CA LEU A 42 1.57 6.06 -2.32
C LEU A 42 0.89 6.62 -1.06
N VAL A 43 0.64 5.75 -0.08
CA VAL A 43 -0.11 6.07 1.14
C VAL A 43 0.74 6.83 2.16
N THR A 44 2.01 6.47 2.32
CA THR A 44 2.87 7.01 3.38
C THR A 44 3.71 8.20 2.94
N MET A 45 4.06 8.31 1.66
CA MET A 45 4.92 9.41 1.16
C MET A 45 4.16 10.37 0.27
N ALA A 46 3.55 9.90 -0.82
CA ALA A 46 2.95 10.79 -1.81
C ALA A 46 1.79 11.63 -1.23
N PHE A 47 0.83 10.97 -0.58
CA PHE A 47 -0.35 11.66 -0.05
C PHE A 47 0.00 12.70 1.03
N PRO A 48 0.79 12.40 2.08
CA PRO A 48 1.18 13.40 3.07
C PRO A 48 1.97 14.57 2.47
N THR A 49 2.85 14.29 1.50
CA THR A 49 3.61 15.35 0.81
C THR A 49 2.69 16.34 0.09
N LEU A 50 1.64 15.86 -0.57
CA LEU A 50 0.64 16.72 -1.22
C LEU A 50 -0.18 17.54 -0.21
N VAL A 51 -0.54 16.94 0.93
CA VAL A 51 -1.26 17.65 2.00
C VAL A 51 -0.40 18.79 2.56
N VAL A 52 0.89 18.54 2.79
CA VAL A 52 1.84 19.57 3.23
C VAL A 52 2.00 20.68 2.18
N ALA A 53 2.11 20.32 0.90
CA ALA A 53 2.18 21.30 -0.19
C ALA A 53 0.93 22.20 -0.22
N LYS A 54 -0.27 21.63 -0.04
CA LYS A 54 -1.52 22.40 0.06
C LYS A 54 -1.50 23.36 1.25
N LEU A 55 -1.05 22.92 2.42
CA LEU A 55 -0.98 23.76 3.62
C LEU A 55 -0.07 24.97 3.41
N ILE A 56 1.13 24.76 2.85
CA ILE A 56 2.09 25.83 2.57
C ILE A 56 1.48 26.86 1.61
N TYR A 57 0.82 26.41 0.55
CA TYR A 57 0.15 27.29 -0.40
C TYR A 57 -0.99 28.09 0.26
N SER A 58 -1.83 27.41 1.05
CA SER A 58 -2.99 28.02 1.69
C SER A 58 -2.59 29.09 2.71
N TRP A 59 -1.61 28.78 3.57
CA TRP A 59 -1.11 29.75 4.56
C TRP A 59 -0.40 30.94 3.92
N SER A 60 0.19 30.76 2.74
CA SER A 60 0.86 31.85 2.01
C SER A 60 -0.12 32.79 1.31
N THR A 61 -1.34 32.32 0.97
CA THR A 61 -2.32 33.08 0.20
C THR A 61 -3.47 33.65 1.04
N THR A 62 -3.99 32.85 1.96
CA THR A 62 -5.16 33.20 2.79
C THR A 62 -4.82 33.48 4.26
N GLY A 63 -3.56 33.22 4.66
CA GLY A 63 -3.11 33.34 6.04
C GLY A 63 -3.27 32.05 6.85
N PHE A 64 -2.75 32.06 8.08
CA PHE A 64 -2.72 30.86 8.93
C PHE A 64 -4.12 30.47 9.42
N SER A 65 -4.48 29.20 9.24
CA SER A 65 -5.73 28.62 9.73
C SER A 65 -5.48 27.32 10.50
N ALA A 66 -5.81 27.33 11.78
CA ALA A 66 -5.71 26.16 12.65
C ALA A 66 -6.69 25.04 12.24
N TRP A 67 -7.84 25.41 11.66
CA TRP A 67 -8.81 24.43 11.16
C TRP A 67 -8.26 23.62 9.99
N GLU A 68 -7.55 24.27 9.06
CA GLU A 68 -6.92 23.57 7.94
C GLU A 68 -5.80 22.64 8.40
N LEU A 69 -5.05 23.05 9.43
CA LEU A 69 -4.03 22.21 10.06
C LEU A 69 -4.66 20.94 10.66
N ALA A 70 -5.76 21.09 11.39
CA ALA A 70 -6.47 19.95 11.97
C ALA A 70 -6.98 18.99 10.89
N LEU A 71 -7.59 19.52 9.82
CA LEU A 71 -8.04 18.71 8.69
C LEU A 71 -6.89 17.99 7.97
N ALA A 72 -5.73 18.62 7.85
CA ALA A 72 -4.55 17.99 7.27
C ALA A 72 -4.08 16.79 8.10
N ILE A 73 -4.02 16.93 9.44
CA ILE A 73 -3.68 15.83 10.34
C ILE A 73 -4.71 14.70 10.22
N ILE A 74 -6.00 15.03 10.24
CA ILE A 74 -7.09 14.05 10.10
C ILE A 74 -7.01 13.34 8.75
N ALA A 75 -6.71 14.05 7.66
CA ALA A 75 -6.57 13.46 6.34
C ALA A 75 -5.41 12.46 6.27
N ILE A 76 -4.25 12.83 6.81
CA ILE A 76 -3.07 11.94 6.87
C ILE A 76 -3.36 10.72 7.74
N ALA A 77 -3.87 10.94 8.96
CA ALA A 77 -4.23 9.84 9.86
C ALA A 77 -5.29 8.92 9.25
N GLY A 78 -6.31 9.49 8.61
CA GLY A 78 -7.37 8.74 7.94
C GLY A 78 -6.84 7.83 6.84
N VAL A 79 -5.97 8.34 5.97
CA VAL A 79 -5.39 7.53 4.89
C VAL A 79 -4.47 6.43 5.44
N TRP A 80 -3.72 6.70 6.50
CA TRP A 80 -2.84 5.72 7.13
C TRP A 80 -3.62 4.60 7.83
N ILE A 81 -4.69 4.94 8.55
CA ILE A 81 -5.56 3.96 9.21
C ILE A 81 -6.21 3.07 8.15
N VAL A 82 -6.84 3.66 7.13
CA VAL A 82 -7.52 2.92 6.06
C VAL A 82 -6.54 2.07 5.25
N GLY A 83 -5.36 2.63 4.91
CA GLY A 83 -4.31 1.89 4.20
C GLY A 83 -3.80 0.70 4.99
N SER A 84 -3.62 0.84 6.29
CA SER A 84 -3.18 -0.25 7.18
C SER A 84 -4.22 -1.37 7.29
N VAL A 85 -5.49 -1.02 7.50
CA VAL A 85 -6.58 -2.01 7.59
C VAL A 85 -6.82 -2.70 6.24
N GLY A 86 -6.80 -1.93 5.15
CA GLY A 86 -7.02 -2.47 3.81
C GLY A 86 -5.96 -3.51 3.41
N THR A 87 -4.68 -3.18 3.61
CA THR A 87 -3.58 -4.11 3.33
C THR A 87 -3.60 -5.34 4.24
N PHE A 88 -3.99 -5.18 5.51
CA PHE A 88 -4.14 -6.29 6.44
C PHE A 88 -5.24 -7.28 6.01
N VAL A 89 -6.42 -6.77 5.66
CA VAL A 89 -7.55 -7.60 5.18
C VAL A 89 -7.16 -8.28 3.86
N MET A 90 -6.54 -7.55 2.93
CA MET A 90 -6.10 -8.10 1.65
C MET A 90 -5.05 -9.20 1.83
N GLY A 91 -4.09 -9.02 2.74
CA GLY A 91 -3.12 -10.05 3.09
C GLY A 91 -3.79 -11.35 3.54
N ARG A 92 -4.79 -11.28 4.43
CA ARG A 92 -5.51 -12.48 4.91
C ARG A 92 -6.23 -13.23 3.80
N VAL A 93 -6.89 -12.51 2.90
CA VAL A 93 -7.60 -13.13 1.77
C VAL A 93 -6.62 -13.80 0.81
N LEU A 94 -5.49 -13.14 0.53
CA LEU A 94 -4.45 -13.69 -0.35
C LEU A 94 -3.78 -14.94 0.23
N TYR A 95 -3.50 -14.95 1.54
CA TYR A 95 -3.00 -16.15 2.23
C TYR A 95 -4.00 -17.31 2.18
N GLY A 96 -5.31 -17.04 2.27
CA GLY A 96 -6.34 -18.09 2.18
C GLY A 96 -6.35 -18.80 0.83
N VAL A 97 -6.13 -18.08 -0.28
CA VAL A 97 -6.13 -18.65 -1.64
C VAL A 97 -4.81 -19.36 -1.99
N THR A 98 -3.66 -18.79 -1.60
CA THR A 98 -2.34 -19.40 -1.89
C THR A 98 -2.09 -20.71 -1.16
N VAL A 99 -2.74 -20.93 0.00
CA VAL A 99 -2.69 -22.21 0.71
C VAL A 99 -3.53 -23.27 0.01
N SER A 100 -4.72 -22.93 -0.50
CA SER A 100 -5.57 -23.86 -1.24
C SER A 100 -4.91 -24.36 -2.54
N ASP A 101 -4.30 -23.47 -3.33
CA ASP A 101 -3.61 -23.87 -4.57
C ASP A 101 -2.46 -24.87 -4.32
N LYS A 102 -1.72 -24.74 -3.20
CA LYS A 102 -0.66 -25.70 -2.85
C LYS A 102 -1.20 -27.05 -2.40
N LEU A 103 -2.34 -27.06 -1.70
CA LEU A 103 -3.02 -28.30 -1.29
C LEU A 103 -3.56 -29.06 -2.49
N ASP A 104 -4.17 -28.37 -3.44
CA ASP A 104 -4.71 -28.98 -4.66
C ASP A 104 -3.58 -29.48 -5.59
N ALA A 105 -2.47 -28.72 -5.71
CA ALA A 105 -1.28 -29.16 -6.44
C ALA A 105 -0.58 -30.37 -5.79
N GLY A 106 -0.55 -30.44 -4.45
CA GLY A 106 -0.03 -31.58 -3.70
C GLY A 106 -0.93 -32.82 -3.78
N ALA A 107 -2.25 -32.63 -3.79
CA ALA A 107 -3.23 -33.71 -3.94
C ALA A 107 -3.17 -34.36 -5.34
N GLY A 108 -2.89 -33.56 -6.39
CA GLY A 108 -2.66 -34.08 -7.74
C GLY A 108 -1.33 -34.84 -7.91
N ALA A 109 -0.29 -34.48 -7.15
CA ALA A 109 1.03 -35.14 -7.20
C ALA A 109 1.10 -36.43 -6.34
N GLY A 110 0.17 -36.62 -5.40
CA GLY A 110 0.12 -37.78 -4.49
C GLY A 110 -0.74 -38.96 -4.96
N ALA A 111 -1.50 -38.83 -6.06
CA ALA A 111 -2.40 -39.88 -6.57
C ALA A 111 -1.68 -41.05 -7.29
N GLY A 112 -0.48 -41.42 -6.83
CA GLY A 112 0.31 -42.53 -7.36
C GLY A 112 1.10 -43.33 -6.31
N VAL A 113 0.96 -43.04 -5.02
CA VAL A 113 1.64 -43.82 -3.96
C VAL A 113 0.62 -44.68 -3.24
N THR A 114 0.74 -45.99 -3.47
CA THR A 114 -0.04 -47.08 -2.86
C THR A 114 -0.11 -46.97 -1.34
N PRO A 115 -1.21 -47.42 -0.70
CA PRO A 115 -1.29 -47.44 0.76
C PRO A 115 -0.27 -48.47 1.29
N VAL A 116 0.65 -48.00 2.13
CA VAL A 116 1.53 -48.89 2.91
C VAL A 116 0.65 -49.58 3.94
N ASP A 117 0.58 -50.91 3.82
CA ASP A 117 -0.14 -51.84 4.68
C ASP A 117 0.28 -51.66 6.15
N GLY A 118 -0.71 -51.45 7.02
CA GLY A 118 -0.54 -51.11 8.43
C GLY A 118 -0.45 -52.35 9.33
N SER A 119 0.43 -53.28 8.99
CA SER A 119 0.56 -54.54 9.74
C SER A 119 2.00 -54.85 10.18
N GLU A 120 2.68 -53.91 10.85
CA GLU A 120 3.85 -54.28 11.67
C GLU A 120 4.19 -53.22 12.74
N GLN A 121 3.30 -53.03 13.71
CA GLN A 121 3.66 -52.50 15.04
C GLN A 121 2.79 -53.16 16.13
N ALA A 122 3.14 -54.39 16.52
CA ALA A 122 2.86 -54.99 17.82
C ALA A 122 3.77 -56.22 18.03
#